data_AF-A0A158JQV9-F1
#
_entry.id   AF-A0A158JQV9-F1
#
_cell.length_a   1.000
_cell.length_b   1.000
_cell.length_c   1.000
_cell.angle_alpha   90.00
_cell.angle_beta   90.00
_cell.angle_gamma   90.00
#
_symmetry.space_group_name_H-M   'P 1'
#
loop_
_entity.id
_entity.type
_entity.pdbx_description
1 polymer ?
#
loop_
_entity_poly.entity_id
_entity_poly.type
_entity_poly.pdbx_seq_one_letter_code
_entity_poly.pdbx_strand_id
1 'polypeptide(L)'
;MIQIPPSAIENWGSAAVFANVLATRLGVPLPAIPVLVFAGSAIASGNLVFSHVLCAAVVAALLGDGVWFSAGRIYGRRLTDILGRMSLSLDASIRTTRALFERFGVAIVAVAKFVPGLALITPPLMGTTLIAPVVFVAWDTLGTVAWASFWLLGGALFERQLALLLTWLRPHGGSILDVLFIAAVLYLTYRYLLRWRFRKWLSRRVVSPERLYRMMRSGTPPLILDARPVSVRRDDLYRIPGALLLDVESLETMDANLSASDIVVYGMYPNDATARKVRKQLLRKKVVNVRILYGGLDEWVRRGYAVEPLPPAFNLFDASMARS
;
A
#
# COMPACT_ATOMS: atom_id res chain seq x y z
N MET A 1 1.69 -48.91 10.13
CA MET A 1 1.94 -47.57 10.69
C MET A 1 3.23 -47.04 10.09
N ILE A 2 3.17 -46.00 9.25
CA ILE A 2 4.37 -45.40 8.67
C ILE A 2 5.08 -44.65 9.80
N GLN A 3 6.24 -45.12 10.23
CA GLN A 3 7.09 -44.43 11.20
C GLN A 3 7.75 -43.25 10.48
N ILE A 4 7.25 -42.04 10.71
CA ILE A 4 7.89 -40.82 10.21
C ILE A 4 9.05 -40.52 11.17
N PRO A 5 10.32 -40.57 10.72
CA PRO A 5 11.45 -40.29 11.59
C PRO A 5 11.38 -38.84 12.10
N PRO A 6 11.82 -38.56 13.33
CA PRO A 6 11.79 -37.19 13.91
C PRO A 6 12.47 -36.15 13.01
N SER A 7 13.55 -36.53 12.32
CA SER A 7 14.23 -35.68 11.32
C SER A 7 13.37 -35.33 10.10
N ALA A 8 12.43 -36.19 9.70
CA ALA A 8 11.46 -35.85 8.67
C ALA A 8 10.42 -34.85 9.19
N ILE A 9 9.98 -34.95 10.44
CA ILE A 9 9.06 -33.96 11.03
C ILE A 9 9.74 -32.59 11.17
N GLU A 10 11.01 -32.57 11.58
CA GLU A 10 11.84 -31.36 11.66
C GLU A 10 12.02 -30.70 10.28
N ASN A 11 12.43 -31.47 9.28
CA ASN A 11 12.64 -30.96 7.92
C ASN A 11 11.35 -30.47 7.27
N TRP A 12 10.24 -31.18 7.46
CA TRP A 12 8.95 -30.79 6.89
C TRP A 12 8.37 -29.56 7.59
N GLY A 13 8.59 -29.40 8.90
CA GLY A 13 8.19 -28.19 9.64
C GLY A 13 8.97 -26.96 9.20
N SER A 14 10.30 -27.04 9.13
CA SER A 14 11.13 -25.94 8.64
C SER A 14 10.87 -25.62 7.16
N ALA A 15 10.66 -26.63 6.30
CA ALA A 15 10.31 -26.43 4.90
C ALA A 15 8.93 -25.77 4.74
N ALA A 16 7.94 -26.14 5.55
CA ALA A 16 6.62 -25.52 5.53
C ALA A 16 6.69 -24.03 5.94
N VAL A 17 7.48 -23.71 6.98
CA VAL A 17 7.73 -22.31 7.38
C VAL A 17 8.44 -21.55 6.26
N PHE A 18 9.49 -22.13 5.67
CA PHE A 18 10.20 -21.53 4.53
C PHE A 18 9.25 -21.19 3.39
N ALA A 19 8.48 -22.18 2.92
CA ALA A 19 7.57 -22.01 1.78
C ALA A 19 6.49 -20.96 2.06
N ASN A 20 5.90 -20.99 3.26
CA ASN A 20 4.87 -20.04 3.65
C ASN A 20 5.43 -18.61 3.75
N VAL A 21 6.57 -18.41 4.41
CA VAL A 21 7.19 -17.09 4.54
C VAL A 21 7.62 -16.57 3.17
N LEU A 22 8.25 -17.40 2.33
CA LEU A 22 8.68 -17.00 0.99
C LEU A 22 7.49 -16.55 0.14
N ALA A 23 6.44 -17.37 0.07
CA ALA A 23 5.22 -17.03 -0.67
C ALA A 23 4.59 -15.73 -0.14
N THR A 24 4.52 -15.57 1.19
CA THR A 24 4.01 -14.34 1.81
C THR A 24 4.82 -13.11 1.39
N ARG A 25 6.16 -13.24 1.40
CA ARG A 25 7.09 -12.15 1.09
C ARG A 25 7.10 -11.82 -0.41
N LEU A 26 6.82 -12.80 -1.27
CA LEU A 26 6.56 -12.61 -2.69
C LEU A 26 5.18 -11.99 -2.98
N GLY A 27 4.37 -11.71 -1.96
CA GLY A 27 3.09 -10.99 -2.09
C GLY A 27 1.86 -11.89 -2.13
N VAL A 28 2.01 -13.21 -1.95
CA VAL A 28 0.86 -14.11 -1.77
C VAL A 28 0.23 -13.79 -0.40
N PRO A 29 -1.10 -13.61 -0.30
CA PRO A 29 -1.77 -13.24 0.96
C PRO A 29 -1.90 -14.42 1.93
N LEU A 30 -0.79 -15.05 2.29
CA LEU A 30 -0.73 -16.13 3.28
C LEU A 30 -0.49 -15.59 4.69
N PRO A 31 -1.01 -16.27 5.73
CA PRO A 31 -0.86 -15.85 7.11
C PRO A 31 0.47 -16.34 7.71
N ALA A 32 1.58 -15.64 7.43
CA ALA A 32 2.90 -16.00 7.97
C ALA A 32 2.99 -15.94 9.51
N ILE A 33 2.32 -14.97 10.14
CA ILE A 33 2.37 -14.80 11.60
C ILE A 33 1.78 -16.02 12.34
N PRO A 34 0.55 -16.48 12.04
CA PRO A 34 0.02 -17.72 12.63
C PRO A 34 0.93 -18.93 12.45
N VAL A 35 1.52 -19.11 11.26
CA VAL A 35 2.43 -20.23 10.99
C VAL A 35 3.68 -20.15 11.89
N LEU A 36 4.27 -18.97 12.08
CA LEU A 36 5.41 -18.80 12.99
C LEU A 36 5.02 -19.01 14.46
N VAL A 37 3.83 -18.58 14.88
CA VAL A 37 3.34 -18.83 16.25
C VAL A 37 3.13 -20.32 16.49
N PHE A 38 2.53 -21.05 15.54
CA PHE A 38 2.39 -22.50 15.64
C PHE A 38 3.74 -23.22 15.63
N ALA A 39 4.67 -22.79 14.77
CA ALA A 39 6.02 -23.32 14.76
C ALA A 39 6.74 -23.07 16.09
N GLY A 40 6.54 -21.90 16.70
CA GLY A 40 7.03 -21.56 18.04
C GLY A 40 6.52 -22.51 19.13
N SER A 41 5.22 -22.80 19.12
CA SER A 41 4.62 -23.77 20.04
C SER A 41 5.18 -25.18 19.79
N ALA A 42 5.34 -25.61 18.54
CA ALA A 42 5.93 -26.90 18.21
C ALA A 42 7.42 -27.00 18.63
N ILE A 43 8.17 -25.90 18.60
CA ILE A 43 9.53 -25.82 19.15
C ILE A 43 9.50 -26.06 20.66
N ALA A 44 8.59 -25.40 21.39
CA ALA A 44 8.45 -25.57 22.83
C ALA A 44 8.05 -27.01 23.24
N SER A 45 7.22 -27.68 22.43
CA SER A 45 6.87 -29.09 22.65
C SER A 45 7.97 -30.09 22.20
N GLY A 46 9.13 -29.61 21.72
CA GLY A 46 10.27 -30.43 21.31
C GLY A 46 10.15 -31.07 19.91
N ASN A 47 9.16 -30.69 19.11
CA ASN A 47 8.92 -31.27 17.78
C ASN A 47 9.73 -30.59 16.66
N LEU A 48 10.22 -29.36 16.90
CA LEU A 48 10.99 -28.57 15.94
C LEU A 48 12.18 -27.91 16.63
N VAL A 49 13.25 -27.68 15.86
CA VAL A 49 14.45 -27.00 16.36
C VAL A 49 14.42 -25.51 16.02
N PHE A 50 14.57 -24.65 17.03
CA PHE A 50 14.48 -23.20 16.89
C PHE A 50 15.40 -22.64 15.80
N SER A 51 16.67 -23.06 15.77
CA SER A 51 17.66 -22.57 14.81
C SER A 51 17.30 -22.89 13.37
N HIS A 52 16.81 -24.10 13.09
CA HIS A 52 16.39 -24.52 11.75
C HIS A 52 15.18 -23.71 11.26
N VAL A 53 14.17 -23.56 12.11
CA VAL A 53 12.95 -22.78 11.77
C VAL A 53 13.28 -21.29 11.60
N LEU A 54 14.10 -20.71 12.47
CA LEU A 54 14.52 -19.33 12.36
C LEU A 54 15.33 -19.09 11.07
N CYS A 55 16.30 -19.97 10.78
CA CYS A 55 17.09 -19.89 9.56
C CYS A 55 16.19 -19.99 8.31
N ALA A 56 15.28 -20.96 8.28
CA ALA A 56 14.29 -21.12 7.22
C ALA A 56 13.46 -19.85 7.00
N ALA A 57 12.91 -19.26 8.07
CA ALA A 57 12.13 -18.03 7.99
C ALA A 57 12.98 -16.83 7.51
N VAL A 58 14.23 -16.73 7.97
CA VAL A 58 15.14 -15.63 7.61
C VAL A 58 15.52 -15.71 6.13
N VAL A 59 15.98 -16.87 5.67
CA VAL A 59 16.38 -17.06 4.26
C VAL A 59 15.18 -16.84 3.33
N ALA A 60 14.01 -17.39 3.67
CA ALA A 60 12.79 -17.19 2.89
C ALA A 60 12.41 -15.71 2.75
N ALA A 61 12.49 -14.94 3.84
CA ALA A 61 12.16 -13.53 3.82
C ALA A 61 13.19 -12.70 3.06
N LEU A 62 14.49 -12.97 3.23
CA LEU A 62 15.56 -12.29 2.48
C LEU A 62 15.43 -12.53 0.97
N LEU A 63 15.08 -13.74 0.54
CA LEU A 63 14.84 -14.04 -0.87
C LEU A 63 13.65 -13.24 -1.41
N GLY A 64 12.50 -13.26 -0.72
CA GLY A 64 11.31 -12.53 -1.15
C GLY A 64 11.52 -11.00 -1.16
N ASP A 65 12.07 -10.46 -0.09
CA ASP A 65 12.33 -9.02 0.04
C ASP A 65 13.44 -8.57 -0.93
N GLY A 66 14.44 -9.43 -1.18
CA GLY A 66 15.50 -9.21 -2.17
C GLY A 66 14.99 -9.19 -3.62
N VAL A 67 14.03 -10.05 -3.98
CA VAL A 67 13.35 -10.00 -5.28
C VAL A 67 12.68 -8.65 -5.49
N TRP A 68 11.92 -8.19 -4.49
CA TRP A 68 11.25 -6.90 -4.57
C TRP A 68 12.21 -5.70 -4.58
N PHE A 69 13.27 -5.75 -3.78
CA PHE A 69 14.33 -4.74 -3.78
C PHE A 69 15.02 -4.63 -5.15
N SER A 70 15.34 -5.77 -5.75
CA SER A 70 15.96 -5.84 -7.07
C SER A 70 15.01 -5.35 -8.16
N ALA A 71 13.73 -5.74 -8.09
CA ALA A 71 12.70 -5.22 -8.97
C ALA A 71 12.56 -3.69 -8.82
N GLY A 72 12.57 -3.16 -7.60
CA GLY A 72 12.57 -1.72 -7.34
C GLY A 72 13.78 -1.01 -7.95
N ARG A 73 14.96 -1.65 -7.93
CA ARG A 73 16.18 -1.10 -8.51
C ARG A 73 16.19 -1.08 -10.03
N ILE A 74 15.74 -2.17 -10.66
CA ILE A 74 15.75 -2.33 -12.12
C ILE A 74 14.64 -1.49 -12.76
N TYR A 75 13.43 -1.56 -12.21
CA TYR A 75 12.24 -0.93 -12.79
C TYR A 75 11.96 0.47 -12.23
N GLY A 76 12.62 0.85 -11.12
CA GLY A 76 12.59 2.18 -10.55
C GLY A 76 11.16 2.69 -10.32
N ARG A 77 10.91 3.91 -10.79
CA ARG A 77 9.64 4.63 -10.63
C ARG A 77 8.46 3.94 -11.32
N ARG A 78 8.70 3.20 -12.42
CA ARG A 78 7.63 2.48 -13.14
C ARG A 78 7.00 1.38 -12.28
N LEU A 79 7.79 0.69 -11.45
CA LEU A 79 7.25 -0.33 -10.55
C LEU A 79 6.44 0.29 -9.40
N THR A 80 6.92 1.39 -8.82
CA THR A 80 6.15 2.11 -7.80
C THR A 80 4.84 2.66 -8.36
N ASP A 81 4.84 3.10 -9.62
CA ASP A 81 3.63 3.58 -10.30
C ASP A 81 2.65 2.44 -10.59
N ILE A 82 3.13 1.27 -11.04
CA ILE A 82 2.28 0.08 -11.26
C ILE A 82 1.69 -0.42 -9.93
N LEU A 83 2.51 -0.50 -8.87
CA LEU A 83 2.07 -0.94 -7.55
C LEU A 83 1.09 0.04 -6.89
N GLY A 84 1.32 1.34 -7.02
CA GLY A 84 0.37 2.39 -6.60
C GLY A 84 -0.95 2.32 -7.38
N ARG A 85 -0.89 2.04 -8.69
CA ARG A 85 -2.07 1.86 -9.56
C ARG A 85 -2.90 0.62 -9.20
N MET A 86 -2.27 -0.48 -8.76
CA MET A 86 -2.98 -1.74 -8.43
C MET A 86 -3.77 -1.68 -7.10
N SER A 87 -3.43 -0.76 -6.19
CA SER A 87 -4.21 -0.56 -4.97
C SER A 87 -3.96 0.80 -4.32
N LEU A 88 -4.99 1.62 -4.18
CA LEU A 88 -4.89 2.88 -3.43
C LEU A 88 -4.63 2.69 -1.91
N SER A 89 -4.68 1.45 -1.38
CA SER A 89 -4.17 1.15 -0.04
C SER A 89 -2.64 1.17 0.00
N LEU A 90 -1.98 0.81 -1.10
CA LEU A 90 -0.53 0.85 -1.25
C LEU A 90 -0.04 2.30 -1.26
N ASP A 91 -0.75 3.24 -1.91
CA ASP A 91 -0.34 4.66 -1.93
C ASP A 91 -0.21 5.30 -0.53
N ALA A 92 -1.14 4.99 0.38
CA ALA A 92 -1.07 5.51 1.75
C ALA A 92 0.17 4.95 2.47
N SER A 93 0.40 3.65 2.34
CA SER A 93 1.55 2.99 2.91
C SER A 93 2.87 3.40 2.23
N ILE A 94 2.90 3.69 0.92
CA ILE A 94 4.08 4.26 0.21
C ILE A 94 4.43 5.62 0.79
N ARG A 95 3.45 6.52 0.98
CA ARG A 95 3.69 7.83 1.62
C ARG A 95 4.17 7.70 3.05
N THR A 96 3.53 6.85 3.85
CA THR A 96 3.97 6.59 5.23
C THR A 96 5.39 6.04 5.24
N THR A 97 5.72 5.11 4.34
CA THR A 97 7.07 4.56 4.22
C THR A 97 8.07 5.64 3.82
N ARG A 98 7.74 6.52 2.87
CA ARG A 98 8.61 7.64 2.45
C ARG A 98 8.83 8.65 3.57
N ALA A 99 7.78 9.08 4.27
CA ALA A 99 7.89 10.00 5.40
C ALA A 99 8.69 9.39 6.57
N LEU A 100 8.50 8.09 6.83
CA LEU A 100 9.29 7.37 7.82
C LEU A 100 10.73 7.17 7.35
N PHE A 101 10.97 6.98 6.05
CA PHE A 101 12.33 6.92 5.49
C PHE A 101 13.05 8.27 5.59
N GLU A 102 12.38 9.39 5.32
CA GLU A 102 12.96 10.73 5.51
C GLU A 102 13.38 10.97 6.97
N ARG A 103 12.67 10.37 7.93
CA ARG A 103 12.94 10.52 9.37
C ARG A 103 13.92 9.49 9.94
N PHE A 104 13.83 8.23 9.52
CA PHE A 104 14.55 7.09 10.10
C PHE A 104 15.57 6.44 9.15
N GLY A 105 15.63 6.90 7.90
CA GLY A 105 16.53 6.35 6.88
C GLY A 105 16.29 4.86 6.63
N VAL A 106 17.36 4.15 6.32
CA VAL A 106 17.34 2.70 6.00
C VAL A 106 16.91 1.82 7.18
N ALA A 107 17.00 2.30 8.43
CA ALA A 107 16.57 1.56 9.62
C ALA A 107 15.07 1.22 9.59
N ILE A 108 14.27 1.96 8.81
CA ILE A 108 12.85 1.67 8.60
C ILE A 108 12.61 0.28 8.02
N VAL A 109 13.57 -0.28 7.27
CA VAL A 109 13.49 -1.64 6.71
C VAL A 109 13.27 -2.67 7.82
N ALA A 110 13.97 -2.52 8.95
CA ALA A 110 13.85 -3.44 10.07
C ALA A 110 12.49 -3.30 10.77
N VAL A 111 12.06 -2.06 11.04
CA VAL A 111 10.82 -1.78 11.77
C VAL A 111 9.57 -2.10 10.95
N ALA A 112 9.63 -1.90 9.62
CA ALA A 112 8.49 -2.11 8.72
C ALA A 112 7.96 -3.55 8.75
N LYS A 113 8.78 -4.54 9.13
CA LYS A 113 8.36 -5.95 9.21
C LYS A 113 7.27 -6.21 10.24
N PHE A 114 7.17 -5.38 11.28
CA PHE A 114 6.15 -5.47 12.31
C PHE A 114 4.83 -4.80 11.93
N VAL A 115 4.82 -3.99 10.87
CA VAL A 115 3.64 -3.22 10.46
C VAL A 115 3.05 -3.83 9.18
N PRO A 116 1.84 -4.42 9.27
CA PRO A 116 1.17 -4.98 8.10
C PRO A 116 1.06 -3.97 6.95
N GLY A 117 1.45 -4.39 5.75
CA GLY A 117 1.43 -3.56 4.55
C GLY A 117 2.70 -2.73 4.33
N LEU A 118 3.38 -2.24 5.38
CA LEU A 118 4.69 -1.58 5.21
C LEU A 118 5.74 -2.59 4.78
N ALA A 119 5.77 -3.77 5.40
CA ALA A 119 6.73 -4.83 5.10
C ALA A 119 6.83 -5.21 3.61
N LEU A 120 5.72 -5.15 2.85
CA LEU A 120 5.69 -5.49 1.43
C LEU A 120 6.12 -4.34 0.52
N ILE A 121 5.97 -3.09 0.99
CA ILE A 121 6.21 -1.87 0.19
C ILE A 121 7.62 -1.34 0.39
N THR A 122 8.18 -1.55 1.58
CA THR A 122 9.51 -1.06 1.92
C THR A 122 10.61 -1.62 1.00
N PRO A 123 10.72 -2.93 0.74
CA PRO A 123 11.78 -3.47 -0.11
C PRO A 123 11.82 -2.87 -1.53
N PRO A 124 10.72 -2.85 -2.32
CA PRO A 124 10.76 -2.25 -3.66
C PRO A 124 10.99 -0.74 -3.61
N LEU A 125 10.46 -0.03 -2.60
CA LEU A 125 10.73 1.40 -2.44
C LEU A 125 12.21 1.67 -2.18
N MET A 126 12.84 0.90 -1.29
CA MET A 126 14.28 0.98 -1.02
C MET A 126 15.12 0.71 -2.26
N GLY A 127 14.69 -0.21 -3.13
CA GLY A 127 15.33 -0.48 -4.41
C GLY A 127 15.45 0.74 -5.31
N THR A 128 14.47 1.65 -5.26
CA THR A 128 14.46 2.91 -6.03
C THR A 128 15.45 3.96 -5.51
N THR A 129 16.04 3.74 -4.34
CA THR A 129 17.02 4.65 -3.73
C THR A 129 18.45 4.24 -4.04
N LEU A 130 19.40 5.15 -3.77
CA LEU A 130 20.84 4.94 -3.99
C LEU A 130 21.51 4.06 -2.91
N ILE A 131 20.76 3.41 -2.03
CA ILE A 131 21.35 2.59 -0.96
C ILE A 131 22.09 1.37 -1.53
N ALA A 132 23.27 1.06 -0.99
CA ALA A 132 24.00 -0.13 -1.39
C ALA A 132 23.20 -1.42 -1.04
N PRO A 133 23.18 -2.47 -1.89
CA PRO A 133 22.50 -3.72 -1.61
C PRO A 133 22.87 -4.35 -0.26
N VAL A 134 24.15 -4.25 0.13
CA VAL A 134 24.67 -4.79 1.39
C VAL A 134 24.02 -4.11 2.59
N VAL A 135 23.84 -2.79 2.54
CA VAL A 135 23.20 -2.03 3.62
C VAL A 135 21.73 -2.42 3.75
N PHE A 136 21.02 -2.59 2.63
CA PHE A 136 19.66 -3.10 2.63
C PHE A 136 19.58 -4.49 3.26
N VAL A 137 20.39 -5.44 2.80
CA VAL A 137 20.41 -6.82 3.30
C VAL A 137 20.75 -6.87 4.79
N ALA A 138 21.68 -6.05 5.28
CA ALA A 138 22.01 -6.00 6.70
C ALA A 138 20.82 -5.57 7.57
N TRP A 139 20.15 -4.46 7.22
CA TRP A 139 18.98 -3.98 7.94
C TRP A 139 17.77 -4.90 7.79
N ASP A 140 17.59 -5.50 6.61
CA ASP A 140 16.53 -6.47 6.36
C ASP A 140 16.73 -7.75 7.16
N THR A 141 17.97 -8.24 7.25
CA THR A 141 18.33 -9.40 8.07
C THR A 141 18.05 -9.13 9.54
N LEU A 142 18.52 -7.99 10.06
CA LEU A 142 18.31 -7.61 11.45
C LEU A 142 16.81 -7.56 11.80
N GLY A 143 16.02 -6.90 10.96
CA GLY A 143 14.57 -6.84 11.13
C GLY A 143 13.90 -8.21 11.04
N THR A 144 14.35 -9.05 10.11
CA THR A 144 13.79 -10.39 9.91
C THR A 144 14.06 -11.30 11.09
N VAL A 145 15.29 -11.30 11.60
CA VAL A 145 15.68 -12.07 12.78
C VAL A 145 14.86 -11.63 13.98
N ALA A 146 14.75 -10.32 14.22
CA ALA A 146 13.95 -9.79 15.32
C ALA A 146 12.47 -10.17 15.18
N TRP A 147 11.89 -9.99 13.98
CA TRP A 147 10.48 -10.30 13.71
C TRP A 147 10.16 -11.79 13.83
N ALA A 148 10.97 -12.67 13.21
CA ALA A 148 10.76 -14.11 13.27
C ALA A 148 10.94 -14.63 14.70
N SER A 149 11.98 -14.19 15.39
CA SER A 149 12.22 -14.57 16.79
C SER A 149 11.08 -14.12 17.70
N PHE A 150 10.57 -12.89 17.53
CA PHE A 150 9.43 -12.38 18.30
C PHE A 150 8.21 -13.30 18.21
N TRP A 151 7.82 -13.71 17.00
CA TRP A 151 6.65 -14.58 16.81
C TRP A 151 6.91 -16.04 17.21
N LEU A 152 8.11 -16.57 16.98
CA LEU A 152 8.49 -17.92 17.43
C LEU A 152 8.52 -18.02 18.96
N LEU A 153 9.14 -17.05 19.63
CA LEU A 153 9.17 -16.98 21.09
C LEU A 153 7.78 -16.74 21.68
N GLY A 154 6.96 -15.90 21.03
CA GLY A 154 5.56 -15.74 21.40
C GLY A 154 4.80 -17.06 21.32
N GLY A 155 4.96 -17.81 20.23
CA GLY A 155 4.39 -19.15 20.08
C GLY A 155 4.85 -20.14 21.14
N ALA A 156 6.14 -20.12 21.47
CA ALA A 156 6.71 -20.95 22.53
C ALA A 156 6.14 -20.60 23.92
N LEU A 157 5.95 -19.31 24.20
CA LEU A 157 5.37 -18.83 25.46
C LEU A 157 3.90 -19.23 25.62
N PHE A 158 3.13 -19.20 24.53
CA PHE A 158 1.70 -19.56 24.51
C PHE A 158 1.43 -21.03 24.14
N GLU A 159 2.44 -21.90 24.24
CA GLU A 159 2.35 -23.32 23.84
C GLU A 159 1.17 -24.04 24.51
N ARG A 160 1.00 -23.85 25.82
CA ARG A 160 -0.09 -24.47 26.59
C ARG A 160 -1.47 -24.06 26.09
N GLN A 161 -1.68 -22.77 25.80
CA GLN A 161 -2.96 -22.27 25.32
C GLN A 161 -3.26 -22.78 23.91
N LEU A 162 -2.23 -22.88 23.05
CA LEU A 162 -2.35 -23.48 21.72
C LEU A 162 -2.64 -24.98 21.80
N ALA A 163 -1.98 -25.71 22.70
CA ALA A 163 -2.24 -27.12 22.94
C ALA A 163 -3.68 -27.35 23.40
N LEU A 164 -4.18 -26.54 24.33
CA LEU A 164 -5.59 -26.59 24.78
C LEU A 164 -6.57 -26.37 23.63
N LEU A 165 -6.33 -25.36 22.79
CA LEU A 165 -7.13 -25.10 21.59
C LEU A 165 -7.18 -26.34 20.67
N LEU A 166 -6.02 -26.95 20.40
CA LEU A 166 -5.93 -28.14 19.56
C LEU A 166 -6.62 -29.36 20.17
N THR A 167 -6.52 -29.55 21.49
CA THR A 167 -7.25 -30.62 22.19
C THR A 167 -8.76 -30.41 22.21
N TRP A 168 -9.24 -29.17 22.15
CA TRP A 168 -10.66 -28.84 21.99
C TRP A 168 -11.18 -29.09 20.57
N LEU A 169 -10.32 -28.87 19.56
CA LEU A 169 -10.64 -29.03 18.15
C LEU A 169 -10.63 -30.50 17.69
N ARG A 170 -9.71 -31.32 18.20
CA ARG A 170 -9.57 -32.74 17.82
C ARG A 170 -10.84 -33.58 17.96
N PRO A 171 -11.63 -33.48 19.06
CA PRO A 171 -12.90 -34.20 19.20
C PRO A 171 -13.95 -33.84 18.13
N HIS A 172 -13.85 -32.66 17.53
CA HIS A 172 -14.74 -32.19 16.47
C HIS A 172 -14.22 -32.55 15.06
N GLY A 173 -13.18 -33.37 14.96
CA GLY A 173 -12.52 -33.74 13.70
C GLY A 173 -11.59 -32.66 13.13
N GLY A 174 -11.33 -31.57 13.87
CA GLY A 174 -10.49 -30.47 13.44
C GLY A 174 -8.99 -30.76 13.58
N SER A 175 -8.24 -30.47 12.53
CA SER A 175 -6.77 -30.55 12.46
C SER A 175 -6.12 -29.16 12.51
N ILE A 176 -4.79 -29.12 12.66
CA ILE A 176 -4.02 -27.87 12.59
C ILE A 176 -4.15 -27.21 11.22
N LEU A 177 -4.37 -28.00 10.16
CA LEU A 177 -4.58 -27.53 8.81
C LEU A 177 -5.91 -26.78 8.70
N ASP A 178 -6.95 -27.21 9.41
CA ASP A 178 -8.24 -26.53 9.45
C ASP A 178 -8.14 -25.18 10.15
N VAL A 179 -7.35 -25.09 11.22
CA VAL A 179 -7.10 -23.82 11.91
C VAL A 179 -6.32 -22.85 11.02
N LEU A 180 -5.27 -23.32 10.35
CA LEU A 180 -4.52 -22.52 9.39
C LEU A 180 -5.38 -22.09 8.20
N PHE A 181 -6.26 -22.97 7.72
CA PHE A 181 -7.21 -22.67 6.64
C PHE A 181 -8.22 -21.62 7.07
N ILE A 182 -8.84 -21.76 8.26
CA ILE A 182 -9.76 -20.76 8.83
C ILE A 182 -9.04 -19.42 9.01
N ALA A 183 -7.82 -19.42 9.56
CA ALA A 183 -7.03 -18.20 9.71
C ALA A 183 -6.73 -17.54 8.35
N ALA A 184 -6.39 -18.33 7.33
CA ALA A 184 -6.19 -17.83 5.97
C ALA A 184 -7.49 -17.26 5.38
N VAL A 185 -8.61 -17.95 5.50
CA VAL A 185 -9.92 -17.50 4.99
C VAL A 185 -10.40 -16.25 5.71
N LEU A 186 -10.28 -16.18 7.05
CA LEU A 186 -10.61 -14.99 7.83
C LEU A 186 -9.72 -13.80 7.43
N TYR A 187 -8.42 -14.02 7.25
CA TYR A 187 -7.50 -12.98 6.78
C TYR A 187 -7.83 -12.50 5.37
N LEU A 188 -8.07 -13.41 4.43
CA LEU A 188 -8.47 -13.12 3.06
C LEU A 188 -9.80 -12.35 3.03
N THR A 189 -10.78 -12.78 3.83
CA THR A 189 -12.08 -12.13 3.96
C THR A 189 -11.94 -10.74 4.57
N TYR A 190 -11.17 -10.59 5.64
CA TYR A 190 -10.84 -9.29 6.23
C TYR A 190 -10.21 -8.36 5.19
N ARG A 191 -9.20 -8.82 4.45
CA ARG A 191 -8.53 -8.06 3.38
C ARG A 191 -9.50 -7.71 2.25
N TYR A 192 -10.37 -8.63 1.85
CA TYR A 192 -11.41 -8.40 0.86
C TYR A 192 -12.42 -7.35 1.33
N LEU A 193 -12.88 -7.43 2.58
CA LEU A 193 -13.79 -6.45 3.18
C LEU A 193 -13.14 -5.07 3.30
N LEU A 194 -11.86 -4.99 3.69
CA LEU A 194 -11.11 -3.73 3.66
C LEU A 194 -11.07 -3.16 2.25
N ARG A 195 -10.78 -4.00 1.25
CA ARG A 195 -10.76 -3.59 -0.16
C ARG A 195 -12.13 -3.15 -0.64
N TRP A 196 -13.20 -3.83 -0.22
CA TRP A 196 -14.58 -3.51 -0.60
C TRP A 196 -15.08 -2.21 0.05
N ARG A 197 -14.89 -2.05 1.37
CA ARG A 197 -15.19 -0.80 2.09
C ARG A 197 -14.45 0.38 1.48
N PHE A 198 -13.20 0.15 1.10
CA PHE A 198 -12.37 1.14 0.45
C PHE A 198 -12.86 1.50 -0.97
N ARG A 199 -13.24 0.52 -1.81
CA ARG A 199 -13.89 0.76 -3.11
C ARG A 199 -15.22 1.52 -2.98
N LYS A 200 -16.01 1.23 -1.94
CA LYS A 200 -17.30 1.90 -1.67
C LYS A 200 -17.13 3.35 -1.21
N TRP A 201 -16.00 3.68 -0.55
CA TRP A 201 -15.64 5.05 -0.20
C TRP A 201 -15.22 5.89 -1.42
N LEU A 202 -14.58 5.25 -2.42
CA LEU A 202 -14.14 5.89 -3.65
C LEU A 202 -15.27 6.27 -4.61
N SER A 203 -16.27 5.40 -4.77
CA SER A 203 -17.35 5.61 -5.76
C SER A 203 -18.19 6.87 -5.52
N ARG A 204 -18.20 7.41 -4.30
CA ARG A 204 -18.92 8.65 -3.97
C ARG A 204 -18.07 9.93 -4.10
N ARG A 205 -16.76 9.81 -4.27
CA ARG A 205 -15.81 10.94 -4.16
C ARG A 205 -14.92 11.14 -5.38
N VAL A 206 -14.94 10.18 -6.31
CA VAL A 206 -14.08 10.14 -7.47
C VAL A 206 -14.90 10.03 -8.76
N VAL A 207 -14.48 10.73 -9.80
CA VAL A 207 -15.07 10.73 -11.15
C VAL A 207 -14.09 10.06 -12.10
N SER A 208 -14.58 9.19 -13.00
CA SER A 208 -13.73 8.59 -14.03
C SER A 208 -13.49 9.56 -15.20
N PRO A 209 -12.40 9.41 -15.97
CA PRO A 209 -12.16 10.25 -17.16
C PRO A 209 -13.34 10.29 -18.13
N GLU A 210 -14.01 9.17 -18.39
CA GLU A 210 -15.19 9.09 -19.28
C GLU A 210 -16.35 9.92 -18.74
N ARG A 211 -16.53 9.90 -17.42
CA ARG A 211 -17.60 10.66 -16.77
C ARG A 211 -17.27 12.15 -16.78
N LEU A 212 -16.01 12.54 -16.51
CA LEU A 212 -15.58 13.93 -16.64
C LEU A 212 -15.77 14.43 -18.09
N TYR A 213 -15.35 13.64 -19.07
CA TYR A 213 -15.50 13.96 -20.49
C TYR A 213 -16.98 14.16 -20.91
N ARG A 214 -17.88 13.33 -20.38
CA ARG A 214 -19.34 13.53 -20.56
C ARG A 214 -19.85 14.78 -19.84
N MET A 215 -19.36 15.05 -18.63
CA MET A 215 -19.75 16.25 -17.85
C MET A 215 -19.30 17.53 -18.56
N MET A 216 -18.11 17.56 -19.16
CA MET A 216 -17.60 18.69 -19.95
C MET A 216 -18.48 19.04 -21.16
N ARG A 217 -19.30 18.10 -21.64
CA ARG A 217 -20.22 18.27 -22.76
C ARG A 217 -21.68 18.40 -22.34
N SER A 218 -21.94 18.42 -21.03
CA SER A 218 -23.29 18.62 -20.51
C SER A 218 -23.65 20.12 -20.52
N GLY A 219 -24.94 20.44 -20.39
CA GLY A 219 -25.40 21.84 -20.32
C GLY A 219 -24.86 22.63 -19.12
N THR A 220 -24.24 21.96 -18.14
CA THR A 220 -23.60 22.57 -16.97
C THR A 220 -22.20 21.96 -16.78
N PRO A 221 -21.19 22.38 -17.55
CA PRO A 221 -19.85 21.80 -17.46
C PRO A 221 -19.24 22.05 -16.07
N PRO A 222 -18.49 21.07 -15.52
CA PRO A 222 -17.88 21.22 -14.21
C PRO A 222 -16.69 22.18 -14.27
N LEU A 223 -16.40 22.82 -13.15
CA LEU A 223 -15.15 23.55 -12.98
C LEU A 223 -14.00 22.57 -12.77
N ILE A 224 -13.01 22.59 -13.66
CA ILE A 224 -11.86 21.70 -13.58
C ILE A 224 -10.69 22.45 -12.94
N LEU A 225 -10.13 21.90 -11.87
CA LEU A 225 -8.99 22.47 -11.14
C LEU A 225 -7.76 21.57 -11.26
N ASP A 226 -6.66 22.14 -11.74
CA ASP A 226 -5.34 21.52 -11.79
C ASP A 226 -4.61 21.82 -10.47
N ALA A 227 -4.55 20.81 -9.61
CA ALA A 227 -3.88 20.89 -8.31
C ALA A 227 -2.44 20.33 -8.36
N ARG A 228 -1.82 20.17 -9.54
CA ARG A 228 -0.43 19.70 -9.63
C ARG A 228 0.54 20.73 -9.02
N PRO A 229 1.55 20.29 -8.24
CA PRO A 229 2.60 21.16 -7.73
C PRO A 229 3.28 21.96 -8.85
N VAL A 230 3.73 23.19 -8.54
CA VAL A 230 4.40 24.06 -9.52
C VAL A 230 5.62 23.38 -10.15
N SER A 231 6.39 22.64 -9.36
CA SER A 231 7.57 21.88 -9.83
C SER A 231 7.21 20.87 -10.91
N VAL A 232 6.06 20.22 -10.79
CA VAL A 232 5.56 19.20 -11.73
C VAL A 232 5.04 19.83 -13.02
N ARG A 233 4.36 20.98 -12.92
CA ARG A 233 3.84 21.72 -14.08
C ARG A 233 4.96 22.19 -15.03
N ARG A 234 6.19 22.30 -14.54
CA ARG A 234 7.36 22.64 -15.38
C ARG A 234 7.82 21.48 -16.26
N ASP A 235 7.59 20.23 -15.83
CA ASP A 235 7.97 19.04 -16.59
C ASP A 235 6.85 18.62 -17.56
N ASP A 236 5.59 18.69 -17.13
CA ASP A 236 4.41 18.36 -17.95
C ASP A 236 3.69 19.63 -18.42
N LEU A 237 4.11 20.13 -19.60
CA LEU A 237 3.63 21.39 -20.18
C LEU A 237 2.19 21.38 -20.72
N TYR A 238 1.39 20.39 -20.33
CA TYR A 238 0.01 20.20 -20.80
C TYR A 238 -0.96 20.05 -19.62
N ARG A 239 -2.23 20.38 -19.83
CA ARG A 239 -3.33 20.30 -18.85
C ARG A 239 -4.61 19.77 -19.50
N ILE A 240 -5.59 19.41 -18.67
CA ILE A 240 -6.94 19.09 -19.16
C ILE A 240 -7.56 20.38 -19.76
N PRO A 241 -8.27 20.31 -20.89
CA PRO A 241 -8.87 21.47 -21.53
C PRO A 241 -9.74 22.29 -20.57
N GLY A 242 -9.53 23.60 -20.52
CA GLY A 242 -10.27 24.51 -19.64
C GLY A 242 -9.97 24.38 -18.13
N ALA A 243 -8.95 23.62 -17.75
CA ALA A 243 -8.56 23.48 -16.34
C ALA A 243 -7.90 24.75 -15.80
N LEU A 244 -8.42 25.26 -14.67
CA LEU A 244 -7.83 26.38 -13.94
C LEU A 244 -6.66 25.89 -13.07
N LEU A 245 -5.57 26.65 -13.07
CA LEU A 245 -4.41 26.36 -12.24
C LEU A 245 -4.73 26.73 -10.79
N LEU A 246 -4.56 25.77 -9.88
CA LEU A 246 -4.80 25.98 -8.46
C LEU A 246 -3.49 25.76 -7.70
N ASP A 247 -3.00 26.83 -7.06
CA ASP A 247 -1.94 26.69 -6.08
C ASP A 247 -2.54 26.45 -4.69
N VAL A 248 -2.07 25.40 -4.03
CA VAL A 248 -2.63 24.93 -2.75
C VAL A 248 -2.32 25.92 -1.62
N GLU A 249 -1.25 26.69 -1.77
CA GLU A 249 -0.86 27.73 -0.82
C GLU A 249 -1.74 28.98 -0.94
N SER A 250 -2.21 29.32 -2.16
CA SER A 250 -3.10 30.47 -2.40
C SER A 250 -4.58 30.19 -2.12
N LEU A 251 -4.97 28.96 -1.77
CA LEU A 251 -6.36 28.61 -1.48
C LEU A 251 -6.91 29.26 -0.21
N GLU A 252 -6.06 29.70 0.71
CA GLU A 252 -6.50 30.32 1.97
C GLU A 252 -7.22 31.65 1.72
N THR A 253 -6.78 32.43 0.73
CA THR A 253 -7.28 33.77 0.39
C THR A 253 -8.51 33.80 -0.53
N MET A 254 -8.99 32.67 -1.04
CA MET A 254 -10.14 32.64 -1.97
C MET A 254 -11.50 32.86 -1.29
N ASP A 255 -12.34 33.71 -1.88
CA ASP A 255 -13.73 33.96 -1.48
C ASP A 255 -14.67 32.77 -1.80
N ALA A 256 -15.64 32.54 -0.92
CA ALA A 256 -16.48 31.34 -0.87
C ALA A 256 -17.68 31.31 -1.87
N ASN A 257 -17.57 31.97 -3.03
CA ASN A 257 -18.69 32.07 -3.99
C ASN A 257 -18.75 30.95 -5.06
N LEU A 258 -17.94 29.90 -4.94
CA LEU A 258 -17.88 28.77 -5.89
C LEU A 258 -19.00 27.71 -5.71
N SER A 259 -20.14 28.08 -5.13
CA SER A 259 -21.13 27.11 -4.59
C SER A 259 -22.04 26.46 -5.65
N ALA A 260 -22.08 26.95 -6.89
CA ALA A 260 -23.10 26.56 -7.87
C ALA A 260 -22.69 25.41 -8.82
N SER A 261 -21.40 25.20 -9.09
CA SER A 261 -20.94 24.25 -10.13
C SER A 261 -20.34 22.98 -9.54
N ASP A 262 -20.53 21.82 -10.21
CA ASP A 262 -19.75 20.61 -9.92
C ASP A 262 -18.25 20.93 -10.10
N ILE A 263 -17.41 20.68 -9.09
CA ILE A 263 -15.97 20.91 -9.15
C ILE A 263 -15.24 19.58 -9.27
N VAL A 264 -14.35 19.47 -10.26
CA VAL A 264 -13.48 18.31 -10.45
C VAL A 264 -12.03 18.73 -10.29
N VAL A 265 -11.39 18.21 -9.26
CA VAL A 265 -9.97 18.45 -8.98
C VAL A 265 -9.14 17.27 -9.48
N TYR A 266 -8.09 17.53 -10.24
CA TYR A 266 -7.12 16.51 -10.61
C TYR A 266 -5.71 16.91 -10.17
N GLY A 267 -4.87 15.89 -9.97
CA GLY A 267 -3.48 16.04 -9.60
C GLY A 267 -2.62 15.01 -10.35
N MET A 268 -1.44 14.73 -9.83
CA MET A 268 -0.43 13.91 -10.52
C MET A 268 -0.70 12.40 -10.40
N TYR A 269 -1.47 11.95 -9.40
CA TYR A 269 -1.69 10.53 -9.11
C TYR A 269 -3.14 10.24 -8.68
N PRO A 270 -3.62 8.97 -8.81
CA PRO A 270 -5.00 8.58 -8.42
C PRO A 270 -5.37 8.89 -6.96
N ASN A 271 -4.36 9.13 -6.11
CA ASN A 271 -4.50 9.44 -4.69
C ASN A 271 -3.65 10.65 -4.28
N ASP A 272 -3.66 11.71 -5.09
CA ASP A 272 -2.90 12.91 -4.79
C ASP A 272 -3.36 13.51 -3.45
N ALA A 273 -2.43 13.54 -2.48
CA ALA A 273 -2.64 14.19 -1.19
C ALA A 273 -2.99 15.66 -1.41
N THR A 274 -2.51 16.25 -2.49
CA THR A 274 -2.79 17.62 -2.94
C THR A 274 -4.27 17.76 -3.29
N ALA A 275 -4.82 16.94 -4.19
CA ALA A 275 -6.26 16.96 -4.52
C ALA A 275 -7.16 16.69 -3.30
N ARG A 276 -6.72 15.86 -2.34
CA ARG A 276 -7.44 15.65 -1.06
C ARG A 276 -7.35 16.84 -0.11
N LYS A 277 -6.18 17.48 0.00
CA LYS A 277 -5.97 18.70 0.79
C LYS A 277 -6.84 19.82 0.26
N VAL A 278 -6.80 20.04 -1.06
CA VAL A 278 -7.67 20.98 -1.78
C VAL A 278 -9.14 20.69 -1.50
N ARG A 279 -9.58 19.44 -1.68
CA ARG A 279 -10.97 19.06 -1.37
C ARG A 279 -11.34 19.31 0.09
N LYS A 280 -10.44 19.01 1.05
CA LYS A 280 -10.69 19.25 2.49
C LYS A 280 -10.80 20.75 2.80
N GLN A 281 -9.97 21.59 2.17
CA GLN A 281 -10.04 23.04 2.28
C GLN A 281 -11.34 23.59 1.65
N LEU A 282 -11.71 23.12 0.45
CA LEU A 282 -12.96 23.52 -0.21
C LEU A 282 -14.20 23.11 0.61
N LEU A 283 -14.20 21.91 1.20
CA LEU A 283 -15.28 21.48 2.10
C LEU A 283 -15.37 22.33 3.38
N ARG A 284 -14.24 22.77 3.94
CA ARG A 284 -14.21 23.70 5.07
C ARG A 284 -14.81 25.06 4.70
N LYS A 285 -14.65 25.48 3.44
CA LYS A 285 -15.28 26.67 2.85
C LYS A 285 -16.72 26.44 2.37
N LYS A 286 -17.39 25.36 2.83
CA LYS A 286 -18.78 24.98 2.51
C LYS A 286 -19.05 24.67 1.03
N VAL A 287 -18.02 24.40 0.22
CA VAL A 287 -18.19 23.94 -1.17
C VAL A 287 -18.48 22.43 -1.16
N VAL A 288 -19.69 22.04 -1.52
CA VAL A 288 -20.20 20.67 -1.33
C VAL A 288 -19.96 19.73 -2.52
N ASN A 289 -19.86 20.25 -3.75
CA ASN A 289 -19.82 19.46 -4.98
C ASN A 289 -18.39 19.21 -5.50
N VAL A 290 -17.45 18.82 -4.61
CA VAL A 290 -16.04 18.59 -5.00
C VAL A 290 -15.74 17.10 -5.18
N ARG A 291 -15.36 16.75 -6.41
CA ARG A 291 -14.99 15.39 -6.83
C ARG A 291 -13.53 15.38 -7.29
N ILE A 292 -12.88 14.21 -7.18
CA ILE A 292 -11.48 14.04 -7.61
C ILE A 292 -11.47 13.21 -8.90
N LEU A 293 -10.64 13.59 -9.88
CA LEU A 293 -10.47 12.79 -11.10
C LEU A 293 -9.67 11.51 -10.80
N TYR A 294 -10.22 10.35 -11.16
CA TYR A 294 -9.53 9.07 -11.03
C TYR A 294 -8.31 9.03 -11.94
N GLY A 295 -7.14 8.72 -11.36
CA GLY A 295 -5.91 8.56 -12.13
C GLY A 295 -5.25 9.85 -12.62
N GLY A 296 -5.84 11.02 -12.35
CA GLY A 296 -5.23 12.32 -12.67
C GLY A 296 -5.06 12.57 -14.17
N LEU A 297 -4.08 13.41 -14.52
CA LEU A 297 -3.78 13.76 -15.92
C LEU A 297 -3.24 12.55 -16.71
N ASP A 298 -2.44 11.68 -16.09
CA ASP A 298 -1.86 10.50 -16.74
C ASP A 298 -2.93 9.55 -17.30
N GLU A 299 -4.00 9.31 -16.52
CA GLU A 299 -5.10 8.45 -16.95
C GLU A 299 -5.92 9.11 -18.06
N TRP A 300 -6.07 10.44 -18.02
CA TRP A 300 -6.72 11.22 -19.06
C TRP A 300 -5.98 11.09 -20.41
N VAL A 301 -4.67 11.33 -20.40
CA VAL A 301 -3.81 11.22 -21.59
C VAL A 301 -3.76 9.79 -22.12
N ARG A 302 -3.62 8.79 -21.24
CA ARG A 302 -3.55 7.38 -21.65
C ARG A 302 -4.81 6.90 -22.38
N ARG A 303 -5.98 7.46 -22.05
CA ARG A 303 -7.23 7.17 -22.74
C ARG A 303 -7.42 7.94 -24.05
N GLY A 304 -6.43 8.73 -24.46
CA GLY A 304 -6.43 9.47 -25.71
C GLY A 304 -7.29 10.72 -25.68
N TYR A 305 -7.64 11.24 -24.51
CA TYR A 305 -8.40 12.49 -24.41
C TYR A 305 -7.49 13.70 -24.68
N ALA A 306 -8.07 14.74 -25.29
CA ALA A 306 -7.36 15.95 -25.67
C ALA A 306 -6.74 16.67 -24.46
N VAL A 307 -5.59 17.30 -24.67
CA VAL A 307 -4.90 18.16 -23.70
C VAL A 307 -4.60 19.52 -24.31
N GLU A 308 -4.49 20.54 -23.48
CA GLU A 308 -4.11 21.89 -23.86
C GLU A 308 -2.72 22.23 -23.29
N PRO A 309 -1.90 23.03 -24.00
CA PRO A 309 -0.66 23.53 -23.44
C PRO A 309 -0.93 24.42 -22.22
N LEU A 310 0.02 24.46 -21.28
CA LEU A 310 -0.03 25.42 -20.18
C LEU A 310 0.05 26.86 -20.74
N PRO A 311 -0.73 27.81 -20.20
CA PRO A 311 -0.64 29.20 -20.62
C PRO A 311 0.78 29.75 -20.39
N PRO A 312 1.35 30.51 -21.34
CA PRO A 312 2.55 31.29 -21.05
C PRO A 312 2.17 32.38 -20.03
N ALA A 313 2.82 32.33 -18.86
CA ALA A 313 2.62 33.17 -17.67
C ALA A 313 1.44 32.80 -16.73
N PHE A 314 1.78 32.78 -15.44
CA PHE A 314 0.93 32.51 -14.28
C PHE A 314 -0.16 33.57 -14.13
N ASN A 315 -1.36 33.31 -14.65
CA ASN A 315 -2.56 33.90 -14.08
C ASN A 315 -3.04 32.98 -12.96
N LEU A 316 -2.61 33.31 -11.74
CA LEU A 316 -3.34 32.96 -10.52
C LEU A 316 -4.80 33.30 -10.74
N PHE A 317 -5.69 32.54 -10.10
CA PHE A 317 -7.13 32.81 -10.03
C PHE A 317 -7.40 34.32 -10.01
N ASP A 318 -7.77 34.88 -11.17
CA ASP A 318 -8.10 36.28 -11.27
C ASP A 318 -9.50 36.38 -10.68
N ALA A 319 -9.58 36.74 -9.40
CA ALA A 319 -10.81 36.83 -8.61
C ALA A 319 -11.81 37.86 -9.18
N SER A 320 -11.47 38.49 -10.31
CA SER A 320 -12.29 39.40 -11.10
C SER A 320 -13.34 38.71 -11.97
N MET A 321 -13.17 37.42 -12.35
CA MET A 321 -14.11 36.72 -13.26
C MET A 321 -15.34 36.08 -12.59
N ALA A 322 -15.61 36.37 -11.31
CA ALA A 322 -16.84 35.97 -10.61
C ALA A 322 -17.82 37.15 -10.40
N ARG A 323 -17.65 38.24 -11.15
CA ARG A 323 -18.56 39.40 -11.18
C ARG A 323 -19.08 39.63 -12.61
N SER A 324 -19.87 38.69 -13.13
CA SER A 324 -20.87 38.97 -14.17
C SER A 324 -21.94 37.91 -14.15
#